data_AF-A0A956TRG5-F1
#
_entry.id   AF-A0A956TRG5-F1
#
_cell.length_a   1.000
_cell.length_b   1.000
_cell.length_c   1.000
_cell.angle_alpha   90.00
_cell.angle_beta   90.00
_cell.angle_gamma   90.00
#
_symmetry.space_group_name_H-M   'P 1'
#
loop_
_entity.id
_entity.type
_entity.pdbx_description
1 polymer ?
#
loop_
_entity_poly.entity_id
_entity_poly.type
_entity_poly.pdbx_seq_one_letter_code
_entity_poly.pdbx_strand_id
1 'polypeptide(L)'
;MTESRKKKSPSRVNLRRDAASSGSAGTSGALTASSAHASTNPSTESSTQSSTQSSTQSSTQSSTQSSTQSGTFPQGGPQLTDYLNRLTNNFLWQDRLPEPENLERLRSELFADLIDVPVILKDGTAANVFQKIDADDFLSREDKELVWNCLAMVRRMFWVLEQTETQRGYQWNMNWKHTRAELDQVYDAAMILKLTPKETRDALIASIFSDAIKSRGNFIIHNVHGAQAAVMVLSYFLDAGKSTVRKSMERIERATKEHQIAPPEFMATVVAIMLHHKHRLKRFDPEGPSNSGIKPRTIYGIYQKIKDPFNTTHLNEARNLIDFHESERTLLKTIGIEEWYVPHPENPDARIAHAVIAGDHSINYNHPEGFAKIALLRGPDTESIFEDPTIHHSLESAVQSFADSFKVIRPEVQGLALKGLRRTKTAVERVISVMVELFNGITVGPKPDTFCGHTAIETAIDRAHDKHPELYTAEACALSDHGSTQVERALVRVGTIMDDWYKTHKNIPFNPKASDFDEPGPGKLPFWNCPLKYPERNDDGSLDLESLSELELKQFLFAEKIREIVVELLRAEQWIFAVEQD
;
A
#
# COMPACT_ATOMS: atom_id res chain seq x y z
N MET A 1 -11.99 3.66 -70.32
CA MET A 1 -12.04 2.24 -70.71
C MET A 1 -11.52 1.42 -69.53
N THR A 2 -12.43 0.61 -68.99
CA THR A 2 -12.27 -0.56 -68.10
C THR A 2 -11.04 -1.41 -68.48
N GLU A 3 -10.35 -2.14 -67.59
CA GLU A 3 -10.80 -3.25 -66.74
C GLU A 3 -9.59 -3.89 -65.99
N SER A 4 -9.85 -4.83 -65.06
CA SER A 4 -8.94 -5.85 -64.44
C SER A 4 -8.52 -5.56 -62.99
N ARG A 5 -8.50 -6.51 -62.04
CA ARG A 5 -8.83 -7.95 -62.00
C ARG A 5 -9.00 -8.38 -60.53
N LYS A 6 -9.89 -9.35 -60.32
CA LYS A 6 -10.23 -10.03 -59.05
C LYS A 6 -9.02 -10.61 -58.30
N LYS A 7 -8.97 -10.43 -56.97
CA LYS A 7 -8.11 -11.20 -56.04
C LYS A 7 -8.93 -12.28 -55.32
N LYS A 8 -8.36 -13.49 -55.24
CA LYS A 8 -8.85 -14.69 -54.57
C LYS A 8 -8.62 -14.64 -53.06
N SER A 9 -9.58 -15.13 -52.28
CA SER A 9 -9.47 -15.45 -50.85
C SER A 9 -8.76 -16.80 -50.62
N PRO A 10 -8.03 -16.98 -49.51
CA PRO A 10 -7.72 -18.29 -48.97
C PRO A 10 -8.66 -18.68 -47.81
N SER A 11 -8.91 -19.98 -47.76
CA SER A 11 -9.88 -20.74 -46.99
C SER A 11 -9.54 -20.95 -45.50
N ARG A 12 -10.58 -20.92 -44.67
CA ARG A 12 -10.64 -21.40 -43.28
C ARG A 12 -10.39 -22.91 -43.18
N VAL A 13 -9.58 -23.33 -42.21
CA VAL A 13 -9.51 -24.72 -41.72
C VAL A 13 -10.24 -24.79 -40.38
N ASN A 14 -11.33 -25.56 -40.34
CA ASN A 14 -12.05 -25.95 -39.14
C ASN A 14 -11.55 -27.34 -38.71
N LEU A 15 -11.09 -27.48 -37.46
CA LEU A 15 -10.88 -28.78 -36.82
C LEU A 15 -12.08 -29.06 -35.90
N ARG A 16 -12.91 -30.01 -36.32
CA ARG A 16 -13.95 -30.64 -35.50
C ARG A 16 -13.46 -32.00 -35.01
N ARG A 17 -13.74 -32.26 -33.73
CA ARG A 17 -13.80 -33.58 -33.09
C ARG A 17 -14.69 -34.51 -33.90
N ASP A 18 -14.34 -35.80 -33.93
CA ASP A 18 -15.31 -36.89 -33.94
C ASP A 18 -14.71 -38.13 -33.27
N ALA A 19 -15.52 -38.74 -32.41
CA ALA A 19 -15.33 -40.06 -31.82
C ALA A 19 -16.38 -40.99 -32.46
N ALA A 20 -16.01 -42.22 -32.83
CA ALA A 20 -16.94 -43.34 -32.93
C ALA A 20 -16.23 -44.70 -32.99
N SER A 21 -16.88 -45.66 -32.35
CA SER A 21 -16.55 -47.06 -32.08
C SER A 21 -16.86 -48.05 -33.21
N SER A 22 -16.17 -49.20 -33.20
CA SER A 22 -16.63 -50.60 -33.45
C SER A 22 -15.41 -51.45 -33.87
N GLY A 23 -15.18 -52.72 -33.56
CA GLY A 23 -15.90 -53.79 -32.86
C GLY A 23 -15.36 -55.16 -33.35
N SER A 24 -15.34 -56.17 -32.47
CA SER A 24 -15.01 -57.62 -32.66
C SER A 24 -13.52 -58.03 -32.62
N ALA A 25 -13.07 -59.14 -32.03
CA ALA A 25 -13.67 -60.22 -31.21
C ALA A 25 -12.53 -61.03 -30.53
N GLY A 26 -12.84 -61.74 -29.43
CA GLY A 26 -12.16 -62.99 -29.05
C GLY A 26 -11.67 -63.16 -27.60
N THR A 27 -12.48 -63.89 -26.80
CA THR A 27 -12.12 -64.93 -25.77
C THR A 27 -11.10 -64.59 -24.66
N SER A 28 -11.25 -64.91 -23.36
CA SER A 28 -12.05 -65.90 -22.62
C SER A 28 -11.78 -65.79 -21.09
N GLY A 29 -12.76 -66.16 -20.25
CA GLY A 29 -12.63 -66.58 -18.82
C GLY A 29 -12.56 -65.45 -17.78
N ALA A 30 -13.21 -65.46 -16.61
CA ALA A 30 -13.95 -66.47 -15.87
C ALA A 30 -14.85 -65.80 -14.79
N LEU A 31 -15.99 -66.44 -14.48
CA LEU A 31 -16.61 -66.76 -13.15
C LEU A 31 -16.33 -65.82 -11.95
N THR A 32 -17.21 -65.46 -11.01
CA THR A 32 -18.61 -65.78 -10.63
C THR A 32 -18.93 -64.94 -9.37
N ALA A 33 -20.20 -64.47 -9.24
CA ALA A 33 -21.01 -64.37 -8.00
C ALA A 33 -20.54 -63.45 -6.85
N SER A 34 -21.38 -62.86 -5.98
CA SER A 34 -22.84 -62.67 -5.84
C SER A 34 -23.03 -61.77 -4.59
N SER A 35 -24.10 -60.94 -4.58
CA SER A 35 -25.01 -60.56 -3.45
C SER A 35 -24.48 -60.44 -2.00
N ALA A 36 -25.03 -59.68 -1.07
CA ALA A 36 -26.02 -58.61 -0.94
C ALA A 36 -26.18 -58.40 0.60
N HIS A 37 -26.70 -57.23 0.97
CA HIS A 37 -27.46 -56.94 2.19
C HIS A 37 -26.81 -56.84 3.59
N ALA A 38 -26.88 -55.58 4.08
CA ALA A 38 -27.71 -55.12 5.21
C ALA A 38 -27.14 -55.07 6.64
N SER A 39 -27.10 -53.83 7.13
CA SER A 39 -27.54 -53.31 8.44
C SER A 39 -27.21 -54.07 9.72
N THR A 40 -26.54 -53.38 10.66
CA THR A 40 -27.14 -52.84 11.92
C THR A 40 -26.06 -52.16 12.79
N ASN A 41 -26.31 -50.92 13.21
CA ASN A 41 -25.82 -50.33 14.47
C ASN A 41 -26.57 -51.01 15.66
N PRO A 42 -26.18 -50.92 16.95
CA PRO A 42 -25.51 -49.77 17.60
C PRO A 42 -24.55 -50.05 18.80
N SER A 43 -23.94 -48.94 19.27
CA SER A 43 -23.71 -48.53 20.68
C SER A 43 -22.67 -49.20 21.60
N THR A 44 -22.07 -48.28 22.39
CA THR A 44 -21.59 -48.33 23.79
C THR A 44 -20.13 -48.69 24.12
N GLU A 45 -19.44 -47.70 24.72
CA GLU A 45 -18.67 -47.70 25.98
C GLU A 45 -17.77 -48.93 26.30
N SER A 46 -16.58 -48.86 26.92
CA SER A 46 -15.77 -47.83 27.57
C SER A 46 -14.41 -48.48 27.96
N SER A 47 -13.36 -47.67 28.03
CA SER A 47 -12.20 -47.74 28.96
C SER A 47 -11.59 -49.07 29.46
N THR A 48 -10.28 -49.28 29.24
CA THR A 48 -9.26 -49.66 30.27
C THR A 48 -7.85 -49.52 29.65
N GLN A 49 -7.04 -48.52 30.03
CA GLN A 49 -5.92 -48.59 31.00
C GLN A 49 -5.03 -49.85 30.93
N SER A 50 -3.76 -49.68 30.52
CA SER A 50 -2.61 -50.15 31.31
C SER A 50 -1.30 -49.49 30.85
N SER A 51 -0.70 -48.77 31.79
CA SER A 51 0.67 -48.27 31.83
C SER A 51 1.71 -49.37 32.09
N THR A 52 2.95 -49.25 31.59
CA THR A 52 4.16 -49.32 32.44
C THR A 52 5.43 -48.82 31.72
N GLN A 53 6.09 -47.82 32.34
CA GLN A 53 7.54 -47.68 32.64
C GLN A 53 8.61 -47.90 31.55
N SER A 54 9.80 -47.31 31.58
CA SER A 54 10.44 -46.13 32.20
C SER A 54 11.93 -46.28 31.85
N SER A 55 12.61 -45.23 31.41
CA SER A 55 14.05 -45.11 31.62
C SER A 55 14.48 -43.65 31.56
N THR A 56 14.95 -43.19 32.72
CA THR A 56 15.47 -41.86 33.02
C THR A 56 17.00 -41.86 32.88
N GLN A 57 17.58 -40.77 32.35
CA GLN A 57 18.89 -40.19 32.71
C GLN A 57 19.02 -38.84 31.95
N SER A 58 18.83 -37.69 32.62
CA SER A 58 19.87 -36.75 33.12
C SER A 58 20.93 -36.40 32.08
N SER A 59 21.30 -35.16 31.73
CA SER A 59 21.35 -33.83 32.39
C SER A 59 21.79 -32.86 31.28
N THR A 60 21.30 -31.62 31.14
CA THR A 60 21.87 -30.41 31.75
C THR A 60 20.97 -29.25 31.33
N GLN A 61 20.17 -28.70 32.26
CA GLN A 61 19.40 -27.48 32.03
C GLN A 61 20.26 -26.27 32.40
N SER A 62 20.63 -25.47 31.40
CA SER A 62 21.06 -24.09 31.60
C SER A 62 19.80 -23.23 31.59
N SER A 63 19.30 -22.91 32.78
CA SER A 63 18.22 -21.96 32.98
C SER A 63 18.75 -20.52 32.83
N THR A 64 18.54 -19.90 31.68
CA THR A 64 18.62 -18.44 31.55
C THR A 64 17.23 -17.88 31.82
N GLN A 65 16.97 -17.52 33.07
CA GLN A 65 15.80 -16.75 33.46
C GLN A 65 15.89 -15.36 32.84
N SER A 66 15.05 -15.09 31.85
CA SER A 66 14.75 -13.73 31.39
C SER A 66 13.89 -13.06 32.45
N SER A 67 14.52 -12.23 33.29
CA SER A 67 13.81 -11.38 34.23
C SER A 67 13.16 -10.23 33.48
N THR A 68 11.82 -10.23 33.44
CA THR A 68 11.00 -9.08 33.08
C THR A 68 11.23 -7.98 34.13
N GLN A 69 12.23 -7.13 33.91
CA GLN A 69 12.37 -5.87 34.66
C GLN A 69 11.36 -4.88 34.07
N SER A 70 10.34 -4.55 34.84
CA SER A 70 9.52 -3.36 34.62
C SER A 70 10.44 -2.13 34.66
N GLY A 71 10.58 -1.43 33.55
CA GLY A 71 11.46 -0.28 33.39
C GLY A 71 11.00 0.92 34.20
N THR A 72 11.60 1.17 35.35
CA THR A 72 11.76 2.55 35.83
C THR A 72 12.63 3.29 34.83
N PHE A 73 12.18 4.48 34.37
CA PHE A 73 12.92 5.38 33.47
C PHE A 73 14.42 5.39 33.78
N PRO A 74 15.30 5.38 32.76
CA PRO A 74 16.73 5.27 32.97
C PRO A 74 17.19 6.42 33.88
N GLN A 75 17.75 6.07 35.05
CA GLN A 75 18.49 7.01 35.91
C GLN A 75 19.82 7.41 35.25
N GLY A 76 19.76 7.90 34.02
CA GLY A 76 20.88 8.56 33.37
C GLY A 76 21.19 9.87 34.08
N GLY A 77 22.46 10.27 34.06
CA GLY A 77 22.83 11.62 34.48
C GLY A 77 22.06 12.69 33.66
N PRO A 78 22.00 13.95 34.12
CA PRO A 78 21.22 15.03 33.50
C PRO A 78 21.38 15.13 31.97
N GLN A 79 22.58 14.87 31.46
CA GLN A 79 22.89 14.89 30.03
C GLN A 79 22.10 13.87 29.19
N LEU A 80 21.78 12.69 29.74
CA LEU A 80 20.99 11.68 29.04
C LEU A 80 19.51 12.10 28.96
N THR A 81 18.98 12.63 30.06
CA THR A 81 17.63 13.16 30.12
C THR A 81 17.46 14.33 29.15
N ASP A 82 18.41 15.26 29.12
CA ASP A 82 18.40 16.38 28.17
C ASP A 82 18.49 15.90 26.71
N TYR A 83 19.31 14.88 26.44
CA TYR A 83 19.42 14.26 25.13
C TYR A 83 18.09 13.66 24.65
N LEU A 84 17.43 12.85 25.48
CA LEU A 84 16.15 12.22 25.14
C LEU A 84 15.01 13.25 25.06
N ASN A 85 14.94 14.20 25.98
CA ASN A 85 13.93 15.26 25.97
C ASN A 85 13.99 16.07 24.67
N ARG A 86 15.19 16.41 24.20
CA ARG A 86 15.36 17.14 22.94
C ARG A 86 14.88 16.33 21.72
N LEU A 87 15.25 15.06 21.62
CA LEU A 87 14.92 14.24 20.45
C LEU A 87 13.45 13.80 20.41
N THR A 88 12.83 13.61 21.57
CA THR A 88 11.44 13.14 21.70
C THR A 88 10.43 14.27 21.85
N ASN A 89 10.90 15.53 21.88
CA ASN A 89 10.10 16.70 22.25
C ASN A 89 9.38 16.50 23.60
N ASN A 90 10.16 16.16 24.64
CA ASN A 90 9.68 15.83 25.98
C ASN A 90 8.68 14.67 25.97
N PHE A 91 9.00 13.58 25.25
CA PHE A 91 8.17 12.37 25.19
C PHE A 91 6.73 12.63 24.70
N LEU A 92 6.57 13.54 23.73
CA LEU A 92 5.27 14.01 23.22
C LEU A 92 4.28 12.89 22.86
N TRP A 93 4.79 11.74 22.41
CA TRP A 93 3.98 10.65 21.86
C TRP A 93 3.71 9.52 22.85
N GLN A 94 4.11 9.65 24.12
CA GLN A 94 4.06 8.57 25.10
C GLN A 94 2.64 8.02 25.31
N ASP A 95 1.61 8.87 25.24
CA ASP A 95 0.22 8.44 25.38
C ASP A 95 -0.25 7.56 24.21
N ARG A 96 0.30 7.77 23.02
CA ARG A 96 -0.05 7.00 21.79
C ARG A 96 0.78 5.73 21.64
N LEU A 97 2.02 5.76 22.13
CA LEU A 97 2.98 4.66 22.06
C LEU A 97 3.55 4.41 23.46
N PRO A 98 2.74 3.97 24.43
CA PRO A 98 3.20 3.70 25.79
C PRO A 98 4.16 2.50 25.80
N GLU A 99 4.97 2.38 26.84
CA GLU A 99 5.84 1.21 27.02
C GLU A 99 5.00 -0.09 26.98
N PRO A 100 5.44 -1.14 26.25
CA PRO A 100 4.63 -2.33 26.07
C PRO A 100 4.54 -3.17 27.36
N GLU A 101 3.32 -3.37 27.84
CA GLU A 101 3.05 -4.28 28.98
C GLU A 101 3.33 -5.75 28.64
N ASN A 102 3.07 -6.17 27.40
CA ASN A 102 3.25 -7.55 26.95
C ASN A 102 3.73 -7.59 25.49
N LEU A 103 5.04 -7.59 25.32
CA LEU A 103 5.69 -7.56 24.00
C LEU A 103 5.48 -8.86 23.19
N GLU A 104 5.39 -10.01 23.86
CA GLU A 104 5.16 -11.31 23.22
C GLU A 104 3.81 -11.35 22.49
N ARG A 105 2.76 -10.87 23.17
CA ARG A 105 1.43 -10.74 22.55
C ARG A 105 1.48 -9.81 21.33
N LEU A 106 2.14 -8.65 21.45
CA LEU A 106 2.24 -7.71 20.33
C LEU A 106 2.99 -8.30 19.14
N ARG A 107 4.04 -9.08 19.38
CA ARG A 107 4.76 -9.82 18.33
C ARG A 107 3.89 -10.88 17.67
N SER A 108 3.10 -11.64 18.44
CA SER A 108 2.19 -12.65 17.89
C SER A 108 1.10 -12.03 17.01
N GLU A 109 0.52 -10.91 17.44
CA GLU A 109 -0.48 -10.17 16.64
C GLU A 109 0.16 -9.58 15.38
N LEU A 110 1.38 -9.04 15.48
CA LEU A 110 2.13 -8.56 14.33
C LEU A 110 2.39 -9.68 13.31
N PHE A 111 2.83 -10.86 13.75
CA PHE A 111 3.13 -11.97 12.87
C PHE A 111 1.90 -12.38 12.03
N ALA A 112 0.72 -12.41 12.64
CA ALA A 112 -0.53 -12.69 11.95
C ALA A 112 -0.86 -11.66 10.85
N ASP A 113 -0.40 -10.41 10.98
CA ASP A 113 -0.58 -9.40 9.93
C ASP A 113 0.49 -9.54 8.83
N LEU A 114 1.72 -9.96 9.16
CA LEU A 114 2.83 -10.00 8.20
C LEU A 114 2.77 -11.19 7.24
N ILE A 115 2.08 -12.29 7.59
CA ILE A 115 1.87 -13.41 6.65
C ILE A 115 1.09 -12.99 5.41
N ASP A 116 0.27 -11.93 5.51
CA ASP A 116 -0.53 -11.38 4.42
C ASP A 116 0.21 -10.31 3.58
N VAL A 117 1.53 -10.16 3.77
CA VAL A 117 2.35 -9.19 3.01
C VAL A 117 3.26 -9.95 2.03
N PRO A 118 2.84 -10.10 0.76
CA PRO A 118 3.53 -10.96 -0.19
C PRO A 118 4.84 -10.33 -0.68
N VAL A 119 5.87 -11.16 -0.81
CA VAL A 119 7.19 -10.76 -1.35
C VAL A 119 7.78 -11.87 -2.21
N ILE A 120 8.80 -11.52 -3.02
CA ILE A 120 9.63 -12.49 -3.74
C ILE A 120 10.97 -12.65 -3.02
N LEU A 121 11.37 -13.90 -2.78
CA LEU A 121 12.69 -14.25 -2.27
C LEU A 121 13.73 -14.23 -3.39
N LYS A 122 15.02 -14.29 -3.02
CA LYS A 122 16.16 -14.22 -3.97
C LYS A 122 16.15 -15.34 -5.01
N ASP A 123 15.51 -16.48 -4.71
CA ASP A 123 15.37 -17.63 -5.60
C ASP A 123 14.11 -17.56 -6.49
N GLY A 124 13.39 -16.45 -6.47
CA GLY A 124 12.16 -16.25 -7.25
C GLY A 124 10.90 -16.83 -6.61
N THR A 125 11.00 -17.48 -5.44
CA THR A 125 9.84 -18.06 -4.76
C THR A 125 9.00 -16.99 -4.07
N ALA A 126 7.68 -17.16 -4.10
CA ALA A 126 6.75 -16.30 -3.38
C ALA A 126 6.72 -16.67 -1.89
N ALA A 127 6.85 -15.66 -1.04
CA ALA A 127 6.84 -15.79 0.42
C ALA A 127 6.13 -14.59 1.05
N ASN A 128 6.37 -14.35 2.34
CA ASN A 128 5.93 -13.13 3.01
C ASN A 128 7.11 -12.33 3.59
N VAL A 129 6.86 -11.06 3.88
CA VAL A 129 7.89 -10.11 4.35
C VAL A 129 8.61 -10.58 5.61
N PHE A 130 7.89 -11.24 6.53
CA PHE A 130 8.48 -11.80 7.74
C PHE A 130 9.48 -12.90 7.38
N GLN A 131 9.09 -13.87 6.55
CA GLN A 131 10.00 -14.94 6.11
C GLN A 131 11.23 -14.39 5.39
N LYS A 132 11.07 -13.42 4.50
CA LYS A 132 12.19 -12.83 3.75
C LYS A 132 13.25 -12.22 4.68
N ILE A 133 12.82 -11.42 5.65
CA ILE A 133 13.74 -10.72 6.57
C ILE A 133 14.23 -11.66 7.67
N ASP A 134 13.37 -12.52 8.22
CA ASP A 134 13.70 -13.37 9.37
C ASP A 134 14.62 -14.53 8.98
N ALA A 135 14.50 -15.07 7.76
CA ALA A 135 15.35 -16.16 7.26
C ALA A 135 16.72 -15.69 6.70
N ASP A 136 16.90 -14.39 6.40
CA ASP A 136 18.17 -13.89 5.85
C ASP A 136 19.21 -13.67 6.97
N ASP A 137 20.36 -14.34 6.90
CA ASP A 137 21.43 -14.26 7.91
C ASP A 137 22.17 -12.91 7.93
N PHE A 138 21.86 -11.98 7.02
CA PHE A 138 22.50 -10.68 6.95
C PHE A 138 22.30 -9.82 8.21
N LEU A 139 21.10 -9.86 8.81
CA LEU A 139 20.81 -9.21 10.09
C LEU A 139 20.96 -10.19 11.25
N SER A 140 21.54 -9.74 12.37
CA SER A 140 21.59 -10.56 13.58
C SER A 140 20.20 -10.79 14.17
N ARG A 141 20.06 -11.83 15.01
CA ARG A 141 18.78 -12.10 15.69
C ARG A 141 18.32 -10.91 16.53
N GLU A 142 19.23 -10.26 17.24
CA GLU A 142 18.95 -9.09 18.07
C GLU A 142 18.48 -7.89 17.23
N ASP A 143 19.11 -7.66 16.08
CA ASP A 143 18.73 -6.58 15.17
C ASP A 143 17.33 -6.82 14.57
N LYS A 144 17.04 -8.06 14.15
CA LYS A 144 15.70 -8.45 13.67
C LYS A 144 14.65 -8.28 14.77
N GLU A 145 14.95 -8.72 16.00
CA GLU A 145 14.06 -8.58 17.14
C GLU A 145 13.73 -7.13 17.48
N LEU A 146 14.70 -6.22 17.37
CA LEU A 146 14.46 -4.80 17.56
C LEU A 146 13.53 -4.22 16.48
N VAL A 147 13.74 -4.59 15.20
CA VAL A 147 12.85 -4.20 14.10
C VAL A 147 11.40 -4.67 14.38
N TRP A 148 11.23 -5.94 14.77
CA TRP A 148 9.92 -6.50 15.10
C TRP A 148 9.28 -5.87 16.31
N ASN A 149 10.06 -5.50 17.34
CA ASN A 149 9.55 -4.74 18.48
C ASN A 149 9.01 -3.38 18.08
N CYS A 150 9.78 -2.62 17.31
CA CYS A 150 9.37 -1.31 16.82
C CYS A 150 8.10 -1.41 15.96
N LEU A 151 8.03 -2.38 15.04
CA LEU A 151 6.88 -2.56 14.17
C LEU A 151 5.63 -2.99 14.96
N ALA A 152 5.77 -3.85 15.96
CA ALA A 152 4.66 -4.30 16.81
C ALA A 152 4.07 -3.13 17.63
N MET A 153 4.91 -2.19 18.07
CA MET A 153 4.47 -0.95 18.73
C MET A 153 3.63 -0.08 17.79
N VAL A 154 4.11 0.16 16.56
CA VAL A 154 3.39 0.97 15.57
C VAL A 154 2.08 0.29 15.14
N ARG A 155 2.09 -1.04 14.96
CA ARG A 155 0.89 -1.84 14.68
C ARG A 155 -0.18 -1.65 15.76
N ARG A 156 0.21 -1.78 17.04
CA ARG A 156 -0.70 -1.57 18.18
C ARG A 156 -1.30 -0.18 18.14
N MET A 157 -0.51 0.85 17.88
CA MET A 157 -0.98 2.22 17.81
C MET A 157 -2.03 2.40 16.69
N PHE A 158 -1.77 1.91 15.47
CA PHE A 158 -2.74 2.00 14.38
C PHE A 158 -4.05 1.28 14.72
N TRP A 159 -3.97 0.11 15.34
CA TRP A 159 -5.14 -0.65 15.77
C TRP A 159 -5.99 0.12 16.80
N VAL A 160 -5.35 0.74 17.81
CA VAL A 160 -6.05 1.58 18.80
C VAL A 160 -6.68 2.80 18.13
N LEU A 161 -5.98 3.46 17.21
CA LEU A 161 -6.49 4.63 16.49
C LEU A 161 -7.67 4.27 15.58
N GLU A 162 -7.63 3.11 14.92
CA GLU A 162 -8.73 2.60 14.08
C GLU A 162 -10.01 2.40 14.89
N GLN A 163 -9.88 1.92 16.14
CA GLN A 163 -11.02 1.70 17.04
C GLN A 163 -11.56 2.97 17.69
N THR A 164 -10.69 3.94 17.97
CA THR A 164 -11.04 5.14 18.75
C THR A 164 -11.39 6.36 17.91
N GLU A 165 -10.81 6.50 16.71
CA GLU A 165 -11.06 7.59 15.78
C GLU A 165 -11.92 7.10 14.59
N THR A 166 -13.15 6.62 14.86
CA THR A 166 -14.00 5.92 13.87
C THR A 166 -14.32 6.70 12.58
N GLN A 167 -14.41 8.04 12.64
CA GLN A 167 -14.56 8.89 11.44
C GLN A 167 -13.28 8.97 10.57
N ARG A 168 -12.15 8.50 11.10
CA ARG A 168 -10.82 8.47 10.46
C ARG A 168 -10.24 7.05 10.37
N GLY A 169 -10.98 6.03 10.82
CA GLY A 169 -10.52 4.64 10.92
C GLY A 169 -9.90 4.11 9.63
N TYR A 170 -10.48 4.52 8.49
CA TYR A 170 -10.01 4.17 7.16
C TYR A 170 -8.55 4.60 6.88
N GLN A 171 -8.15 5.77 7.39
CA GLN A 171 -6.80 6.31 7.20
C GLN A 171 -5.76 5.47 7.95
N TRP A 172 -6.11 4.95 9.14
CA TRP A 172 -5.18 4.20 9.99
C TRP A 172 -4.88 2.81 9.44
N ASN A 173 -5.90 2.09 8.95
CA ASN A 173 -5.72 0.79 8.30
C ASN A 173 -4.84 0.91 7.03
N MET A 174 -5.10 1.93 6.22
CA MET A 174 -4.34 2.24 5.02
C MET A 174 -2.87 2.56 5.34
N ASN A 175 -2.62 3.40 6.35
CA ASN A 175 -1.25 3.70 6.79
C ASN A 175 -0.55 2.45 7.33
N TRP A 176 -1.24 1.58 8.08
CA TRP A 176 -0.68 0.32 8.54
C TRP A 176 -0.25 -0.61 7.40
N LYS A 177 -1.13 -0.78 6.40
CA LYS A 177 -0.84 -1.59 5.20
C LYS A 177 0.36 -1.05 4.42
N HIS A 178 0.48 0.27 4.33
CA HIS A 178 1.64 0.96 3.76
C HIS A 178 2.91 0.65 4.52
N THR A 179 2.95 0.93 5.84
CA THR A 179 4.13 0.71 6.70
C THR A 179 4.66 -0.72 6.64
N ARG A 180 3.78 -1.74 6.70
CA ARG A 180 4.23 -3.15 6.66
C ARG A 180 4.76 -3.57 5.28
N ALA A 181 4.24 -2.99 4.19
CA ALA A 181 4.69 -3.29 2.83
C ALA A 181 6.03 -2.63 2.50
N GLU A 182 6.34 -1.47 3.08
CA GLU A 182 7.61 -0.77 2.83
C GLU A 182 8.85 -1.55 3.25
N LEU A 183 8.76 -2.37 4.30
CA LEU A 183 9.90 -3.07 4.87
C LEU A 183 10.69 -3.89 3.84
N ASP A 184 9.96 -4.58 2.96
CA ASP A 184 10.54 -5.35 1.87
C ASP A 184 11.38 -4.48 0.92
N GLN A 185 10.80 -3.35 0.50
CA GLN A 185 11.40 -2.45 -0.47
C GLN A 185 12.57 -1.67 0.13
N VAL A 186 12.50 -1.30 1.42
CA VAL A 186 13.61 -0.69 2.16
C VAL A 186 14.74 -1.70 2.35
N TYR A 187 14.43 -2.96 2.64
CA TYR A 187 15.43 -4.02 2.75
C TYR A 187 16.19 -4.21 1.43
N ASP A 188 15.48 -4.35 0.31
CA ASP A 188 16.10 -4.51 -1.01
C ASP A 188 16.91 -3.28 -1.41
N ALA A 189 16.39 -2.06 -1.17
CA ALA A 189 17.11 -0.83 -1.41
C ALA A 189 18.37 -0.71 -0.56
N ALA A 190 18.32 -1.12 0.71
CA ALA A 190 19.48 -1.13 1.61
C ALA A 190 20.59 -2.06 1.10
N MET A 191 20.22 -3.24 0.60
CA MET A 191 21.17 -4.19 0.00
C MET A 191 21.83 -3.64 -1.27
N ILE A 192 21.05 -3.04 -2.17
CA ILE A 192 21.56 -2.40 -3.39
C ILE A 192 22.48 -1.22 -3.05
N LEU A 193 22.10 -0.41 -2.06
CA LEU A 193 22.90 0.70 -1.57
C LEU A 193 24.10 0.24 -0.74
N LYS A 194 24.27 -1.07 -0.48
CA LYS A 194 25.37 -1.65 0.31
C LYS A 194 25.45 -1.07 1.72
N LEU A 195 24.31 -0.91 2.38
CA LEU A 195 24.27 -0.58 3.80
C LEU A 195 24.85 -1.73 4.61
N THR A 196 25.52 -1.42 5.72
CA THR A 196 25.94 -2.44 6.69
C THR A 196 24.72 -3.06 7.40
N PRO A 197 24.86 -4.20 8.11
CA PRO A 197 23.75 -4.78 8.88
C PRO A 197 23.09 -3.77 9.84
N LYS A 198 23.91 -2.96 10.54
CA LYS A 198 23.41 -1.94 11.46
C LYS A 198 22.69 -0.80 10.76
N GLU A 199 23.21 -0.32 9.63
CA GLU A 199 22.56 0.72 8.83
C GLU A 199 21.25 0.21 8.19
N THR A 200 21.21 -1.07 7.80
CA THR A 200 20.00 -1.71 7.26
C THR A 200 18.93 -1.84 8.33
N ARG A 201 19.29 -2.29 9.54
CA ARG A 201 18.39 -2.25 10.69
C ARG A 201 17.88 -0.83 10.95
N ASP A 202 18.76 0.16 10.98
CA ASP A 202 18.39 1.55 11.21
C ASP A 202 17.44 2.07 10.10
N ALA A 203 17.65 1.69 8.84
CA ALA A 203 16.77 2.04 7.72
C ALA A 203 15.37 1.43 7.87
N LEU A 204 15.29 0.14 8.23
CA LEU A 204 14.01 -0.53 8.48
C LEU A 204 13.24 0.16 9.61
N ILE A 205 13.92 0.49 10.72
CA ILE A 205 13.28 1.20 11.83
C ILE A 205 12.86 2.62 11.42
N ALA A 206 13.68 3.33 10.65
CA ALA A 206 13.33 4.65 10.17
C ALA A 206 12.08 4.65 9.28
N SER A 207 11.90 3.62 8.43
CA SER A 207 10.68 3.39 7.64
C SER A 207 9.47 3.00 8.48
N ILE A 208 9.65 2.20 9.55
CA ILE A 208 8.54 1.90 10.47
C ILE A 208 7.90 3.18 11.03
N PHE A 209 8.73 4.21 11.28
CA PHE A 209 8.29 5.46 11.89
C PHE A 209 8.10 6.62 10.92
N SER A 210 8.44 6.49 9.62
CA SER A 210 8.33 7.56 8.61
C SER A 210 6.92 8.15 8.56
N ASP A 211 5.93 7.26 8.45
CA ASP A 211 4.51 7.57 8.32
C ASP A 211 3.67 7.20 9.56
N ALA A 212 4.30 6.73 10.65
CA ALA A 212 3.61 6.23 11.84
C ALA A 212 2.70 7.30 12.48
N ILE A 213 3.20 8.55 12.60
CA ILE A 213 2.46 9.66 13.21
C ILE A 213 1.89 10.58 12.12
N LYS A 214 1.11 10.02 11.19
CA LYS A 214 0.53 10.75 10.06
C LYS A 214 -0.98 10.87 10.13
N SER A 215 -1.46 12.09 10.11
CA SER A 215 -2.87 12.47 10.11
C SER A 215 -3.11 13.58 9.09
N ARG A 216 -4.37 13.88 8.77
CA ARG A 216 -4.71 15.05 7.94
C ARG A 216 -4.17 16.36 8.51
N GLY A 217 -4.12 16.48 9.85
CA GLY A 217 -3.70 17.71 10.54
C GLY A 217 -2.20 17.98 10.55
N ASN A 218 -1.36 16.98 10.29
CA ASN A 218 0.09 17.11 10.34
C ASN A 218 0.79 16.60 9.08
N PHE A 219 0.09 16.56 7.95
CA PHE A 219 0.58 16.00 6.69
C PHE A 219 1.95 16.54 6.24
N ILE A 220 2.29 17.80 6.48
CA ILE A 220 3.57 18.40 6.06
C ILE A 220 4.71 18.26 7.09
N ILE A 221 4.44 17.72 8.28
CA ILE A 221 5.41 17.59 9.38
C ILE A 221 5.37 16.21 10.06
N HIS A 222 4.66 15.24 9.48
CA HIS A 222 4.50 13.91 10.08
C HIS A 222 5.84 13.18 10.22
N ASN A 223 6.78 13.40 9.30
CA ASN A 223 8.16 12.93 9.36
C ASN A 223 8.89 13.35 10.66
N VAL A 224 8.69 14.60 11.11
CA VAL A 224 9.28 15.11 12.36
C VAL A 224 8.66 14.41 13.57
N HIS A 225 7.34 14.25 13.57
CA HIS A 225 6.63 13.55 14.65
C HIS A 225 6.97 12.06 14.69
N GLY A 226 7.09 11.42 13.53
CA GLY A 226 7.58 10.05 13.38
C GLY A 226 8.97 9.88 13.96
N ALA A 227 9.88 10.81 13.68
CA ALA A 227 11.25 10.76 14.20
C ALA A 227 11.31 10.89 15.73
N GLN A 228 10.48 11.77 16.31
CA GLN A 228 10.32 11.89 17.77
C GLN A 228 9.80 10.59 18.39
N ALA A 229 8.77 9.99 17.77
CA ALA A 229 8.21 8.72 18.20
C ALA A 229 9.21 7.56 18.09
N ALA A 230 10.04 7.54 17.04
CA ALA A 230 11.07 6.53 16.84
C ALA A 230 12.07 6.51 18.00
N VAL A 231 12.65 7.67 18.34
CA VAL A 231 13.64 7.77 19.43
C VAL A 231 13.00 7.40 20.79
N MET A 232 11.76 7.82 21.01
CA MET A 232 11.02 7.47 22.20
C MET A 232 10.85 5.95 22.34
N VAL A 233 10.34 5.27 21.30
CA VAL A 233 10.13 3.82 21.35
C VAL A 233 11.46 3.07 21.45
N LEU A 234 12.51 3.53 20.76
CA LEU A 234 13.84 2.95 20.89
C LEU A 234 14.38 3.04 22.33
N SER A 235 14.00 4.08 23.09
CA SER A 235 14.42 4.23 24.48
C SER A 235 13.83 3.18 25.43
N TYR A 236 12.75 2.49 25.03
CA TYR A 236 12.19 1.35 25.79
C TYR A 236 13.04 0.08 25.64
N PHE A 237 13.74 -0.06 24.51
CA PHE A 237 14.45 -1.30 24.16
C PHE A 237 15.97 -1.16 24.23
N LEU A 238 16.50 0.06 24.20
CA LEU A 238 17.93 0.32 24.09
C LEU A 238 18.45 1.23 25.20
N ASP A 239 19.65 0.89 25.67
CA ASP A 239 20.40 1.71 26.62
C ASP A 239 21.05 2.92 25.91
N ALA A 240 20.33 4.05 25.92
CA ALA A 240 20.80 5.32 25.37
C ALA A 240 22.01 5.92 26.12
N GLY A 241 22.44 5.35 27.24
CA GLY A 241 23.73 5.68 27.88
C GLY A 241 24.93 5.27 27.02
N LYS A 242 24.78 4.28 26.14
CA LYS A 242 25.83 3.81 25.23
C LYS A 242 25.98 4.73 24.02
N SER A 243 27.20 5.20 23.75
CA SER A 243 27.47 6.10 22.61
C SER A 243 27.12 5.48 21.25
N THR A 244 27.31 4.17 21.08
CA THR A 244 26.94 3.44 19.85
C THR A 244 25.44 3.39 19.63
N VAL A 245 24.65 3.28 20.71
CA VAL A 245 23.18 3.32 20.67
C VAL A 245 22.70 4.71 20.29
N ARG A 246 23.25 5.77 20.91
CA ARG A 246 22.90 7.16 20.57
C ARG A 246 23.13 7.48 19.10
N LYS A 247 24.25 7.03 18.53
CA LYS A 247 24.52 7.18 17.09
C LYS A 247 23.48 6.47 16.22
N SER A 248 22.95 5.32 16.66
CA SER A 248 21.85 4.64 15.96
C SER A 248 20.56 5.44 16.04
N MET A 249 20.19 5.91 17.23
CA MET A 249 19.00 6.72 17.43
C MET A 249 19.05 8.00 16.59
N GLU A 250 20.20 8.67 16.53
CA GLU A 250 20.43 9.86 15.71
C GLU A 250 20.33 9.56 14.20
N ARG A 251 20.89 8.43 13.74
CA ARG A 251 20.75 8.02 12.33
C ARG A 251 19.29 7.72 11.95
N ILE A 252 18.56 7.05 12.82
CA ILE A 252 17.13 6.73 12.63
C ILE A 252 16.31 8.02 12.61
N GLU A 253 16.48 8.88 13.62
CA GLU A 253 15.80 10.18 13.73
C GLU A 253 16.02 11.05 12.49
N ARG A 254 17.28 11.13 12.04
CA ARG A 254 17.64 11.85 10.83
C ARG A 254 16.99 11.25 9.58
N ALA A 255 17.10 9.94 9.37
CA ALA A 255 16.54 9.29 8.19
C ALA A 255 15.00 9.41 8.13
N THR A 256 14.33 9.32 9.29
CA THR A 256 12.89 9.54 9.41
C THR A 256 12.53 10.99 9.08
N LYS A 257 13.33 11.98 9.47
CA LYS A 257 13.11 13.39 9.07
C LYS A 257 13.34 13.65 7.58
N GLU A 258 14.38 13.04 7.01
CA GLU A 258 14.81 13.27 5.64
C GLU A 258 13.93 12.58 4.58
N HIS A 259 13.05 11.63 4.95
CA HIS A 259 12.30 10.86 3.96
C HIS A 259 11.25 11.69 3.18
N GLN A 260 10.74 12.78 3.74
CA GLN A 260 9.63 13.57 3.18
C GLN A 260 10.09 14.59 2.11
N ILE A 261 10.89 14.14 1.13
CA ILE A 261 11.32 14.96 -0.02
C ILE A 261 10.70 14.50 -1.35
N ALA A 262 9.90 13.43 -1.35
CA ALA A 262 9.33 12.84 -2.54
C ALA A 262 7.78 12.76 -2.43
N PRO A 263 7.02 13.14 -3.48
CA PRO A 263 7.44 13.78 -4.72
C PRO A 263 7.71 15.28 -4.49
N PRO A 264 8.86 15.84 -4.92
CA PRO A 264 9.30 17.17 -4.52
C PRO A 264 8.40 18.30 -5.03
N GLU A 265 7.92 18.23 -6.28
CA GLU A 265 7.05 19.26 -6.85
C GLU A 265 5.66 19.20 -6.21
N PHE A 266 5.15 18.00 -5.94
CA PHE A 266 3.91 17.83 -5.17
C PHE A 266 4.03 18.44 -3.77
N MET A 267 5.09 18.09 -3.03
CA MET A 267 5.32 18.61 -1.67
C MET A 267 5.46 20.14 -1.67
N ALA A 268 6.20 20.70 -2.62
CA ALA A 268 6.31 22.15 -2.80
C ALA A 268 4.96 22.82 -3.07
N THR A 269 4.14 22.20 -3.92
CA THR A 269 2.79 22.69 -4.27
C THR A 269 1.86 22.68 -3.07
N VAL A 270 1.86 21.59 -2.28
CA VAL A 270 1.05 21.50 -1.05
C VAL A 270 1.44 22.59 -0.06
N VAL A 271 2.73 22.77 0.20
CA VAL A 271 3.23 23.83 1.10
C VAL A 271 2.80 25.22 0.60
N ALA A 272 2.95 25.48 -0.69
CA ALA A 272 2.55 26.76 -1.28
C ALA A 272 1.04 27.01 -1.16
N ILE A 273 0.19 26.01 -1.44
CA ILE A 273 -1.27 26.10 -1.27
C ILE A 273 -1.64 26.37 0.18
N MET A 274 -1.02 25.66 1.13
CA MET A 274 -1.28 25.86 2.56
C MET A 274 -0.92 27.28 3.01
N LEU A 275 0.21 27.82 2.55
CA LEU A 275 0.60 29.20 2.83
C LEU A 275 -0.33 30.22 2.19
N HIS A 276 -0.74 30.01 0.94
CA HIS A 276 -1.72 30.86 0.26
C HIS A 276 -3.05 30.90 1.01
N HIS A 277 -3.55 29.74 1.44
CA HIS A 277 -4.77 29.63 2.24
C HIS A 277 -4.62 30.32 3.61
N LYS A 278 -3.55 30.01 4.35
CA LYS A 278 -3.27 30.59 5.68
C LYS A 278 -3.21 32.13 5.64
N HIS A 279 -2.75 32.69 4.53
CA HIS A 279 -2.62 34.13 4.32
C HIS A 279 -3.72 34.76 3.47
N ARG A 280 -4.81 34.02 3.17
CA ARG A 280 -5.96 34.51 2.39
C ARG A 280 -5.57 35.11 1.04
N LEU A 281 -4.60 34.49 0.37
CA LEU A 281 -4.17 34.86 -0.97
C LEU A 281 -5.03 34.15 -2.03
N LYS A 282 -4.98 34.63 -3.28
CA LYS A 282 -5.58 33.92 -4.42
C LYS A 282 -4.95 32.54 -4.60
N ARG A 283 -5.55 31.68 -5.42
CA ARG A 283 -5.00 30.37 -5.80
C ARG A 283 -3.51 30.49 -6.18
N PHE A 284 -2.69 29.57 -5.68
CA PHE A 284 -1.27 29.50 -6.03
C PHE A 284 -1.11 29.16 -7.52
N ASP A 285 -0.13 29.80 -8.15
CA ASP A 285 0.22 29.63 -9.56
C ASP A 285 1.68 29.12 -9.65
N PRO A 286 1.89 27.85 -10.04
CA PRO A 286 3.21 27.25 -10.10
C PRO A 286 4.09 27.81 -11.23
N GLU A 287 3.50 28.49 -12.23
CA GLU A 287 4.23 29.11 -13.34
C GLU A 287 4.88 30.46 -12.96
N GLY A 288 4.51 31.00 -11.79
CA GLY A 288 5.09 32.22 -11.27
C GLY A 288 4.06 33.07 -10.53
N PRO A 289 4.51 33.99 -9.66
CA PRO A 289 3.60 34.87 -8.97
C PRO A 289 2.96 35.83 -9.96
N SER A 290 1.68 35.61 -10.30
CA SER A 290 0.89 36.52 -11.14
C SER A 290 0.63 37.88 -10.45
N ASN A 291 0.97 38.03 -9.16
CA ASN A 291 0.86 39.26 -8.37
C ASN A 291 2.23 39.80 -7.90
N SER A 292 2.40 41.12 -7.90
CA SER A 292 3.64 41.83 -7.51
C SER A 292 3.88 41.94 -5.98
N GLY A 293 3.05 41.30 -5.16
CA GLY A 293 3.16 41.39 -3.69
C GLY A 293 4.38 40.65 -3.13
N ILE A 294 4.94 41.17 -2.03
CA ILE A 294 6.10 40.57 -1.35
C ILE A 294 5.78 39.13 -0.90
N LYS A 295 4.62 38.90 -0.26
CA LYS A 295 4.24 37.57 0.25
C LYS A 295 4.13 36.49 -0.85
N PRO A 296 3.39 36.69 -1.97
CA PRO A 296 3.39 35.74 -3.08
C PRO A 296 4.80 35.41 -3.62
N ARG A 297 5.68 36.41 -3.71
CA ARG A 297 7.09 36.18 -4.13
C ARG A 297 7.87 35.36 -3.12
N THR A 298 7.72 35.62 -1.83
CA THR A 298 8.36 34.82 -0.76
C THR A 298 7.85 33.38 -0.76
N ILE A 299 6.54 33.15 -0.93
CA ILE A 299 5.99 31.79 -1.04
C ILE A 299 6.49 31.07 -2.30
N TYR A 300 6.63 31.78 -3.42
CA TYR A 300 7.23 31.22 -4.61
C TYR A 300 8.71 30.84 -4.40
N GLY A 301 9.47 31.62 -3.62
CA GLY A 301 10.83 31.26 -3.19
C GLY A 301 10.86 29.94 -2.40
N ILE A 302 9.95 29.77 -1.43
CA ILE A 302 9.79 28.51 -0.69
C ILE A 302 9.48 27.35 -1.64
N TYR A 303 8.54 27.54 -2.56
CA TYR A 303 8.17 26.53 -3.56
C TYR A 303 9.37 26.09 -4.40
N GLN A 304 10.16 27.03 -4.93
CA GLN A 304 11.34 26.73 -5.74
C GLN A 304 12.39 25.94 -4.95
N LYS A 305 12.61 26.27 -3.68
CA LYS A 305 13.57 25.55 -2.83
C LYS A 305 13.12 24.12 -2.54
N ILE A 306 11.84 23.90 -2.23
CA ILE A 306 11.31 22.55 -1.91
C ILE A 306 11.22 21.68 -3.17
N LYS A 307 10.85 22.27 -4.33
CA LYS A 307 10.72 21.56 -5.61
C LYS A 307 12.06 21.02 -6.13
N ASP A 308 13.17 21.63 -5.74
CA ASP A 308 14.53 21.23 -6.15
C ASP A 308 15.41 20.98 -4.90
N PRO A 309 15.14 19.91 -4.14
CA PRO A 309 15.73 19.72 -2.82
C PRO A 309 17.23 19.46 -2.86
N PHE A 310 17.81 19.06 -4.00
CA PHE A 310 19.25 18.80 -4.13
C PHE A 310 20.05 19.99 -4.69
N ASN A 311 19.40 21.14 -4.89
CA ASN A 311 20.10 22.33 -5.34
C ASN A 311 21.01 22.89 -4.24
N THR A 312 22.32 22.75 -4.41
CA THR A 312 23.30 23.19 -3.40
C THR A 312 23.24 24.67 -3.07
N THR A 313 22.67 25.51 -3.95
CA THR A 313 22.50 26.95 -3.67
C THR A 313 21.37 27.24 -2.68
N HIS A 314 20.48 26.27 -2.46
CA HIS A 314 19.36 26.33 -1.52
C HIS A 314 19.64 25.62 -0.21
N LEU A 315 20.82 25.03 -0.01
CA LEU A 315 21.13 24.18 1.14
C LEU A 315 22.11 24.85 2.09
N ASN A 316 22.06 24.43 3.36
CA ASN A 316 23.09 24.76 4.32
C ASN A 316 24.44 24.06 4.00
N GLU A 317 25.50 24.45 4.70
CA GLU A 317 26.85 23.89 4.49
C GLU A 317 26.91 22.36 4.68
N ALA A 318 26.16 21.83 5.66
CA ALA A 318 26.08 20.40 5.94
C ALA A 318 25.24 19.62 4.93
N ARG A 319 24.55 20.32 4.01
CA ARG A 319 23.66 19.76 2.97
C ARG A 319 22.65 18.77 3.53
N ASN A 320 22.07 19.12 4.67
CA ASN A 320 21.04 18.32 5.34
C ASN A 320 19.74 19.11 5.60
N LEU A 321 19.72 20.41 5.27
CA LEU A 321 18.57 21.31 5.40
C LEU A 321 18.50 22.26 4.22
N ILE A 322 17.27 22.63 3.83
CA ILE A 322 17.04 23.81 3.00
C ILE A 322 17.34 25.07 3.83
N ASP A 323 18.19 25.95 3.29
CA ASP A 323 18.47 27.25 3.87
C ASP A 323 17.43 28.30 3.45
N PHE A 324 16.36 28.37 4.25
CA PHE A 324 15.34 29.40 4.11
C PHE A 324 15.80 30.74 4.69
N HIS A 325 15.46 31.84 4.00
CA HIS A 325 15.64 33.19 4.51
C HIS A 325 14.68 33.47 5.67
N GLU A 326 14.97 34.46 6.51
CA GLU A 326 14.16 34.77 7.69
C GLU A 326 12.67 35.05 7.37
N SER A 327 12.41 35.71 6.24
CA SER A 327 11.05 35.95 5.74
C SER A 327 10.33 34.66 5.34
N GLU A 328 11.04 33.70 4.77
CA GLU A 328 10.52 32.38 4.40
C GLU A 328 10.26 31.54 5.66
N ARG A 329 11.21 31.51 6.60
CA ARG A 329 11.06 30.84 7.92
C ARG A 329 9.86 31.37 8.68
N THR A 330 9.64 32.68 8.67
CA THR A 330 8.47 33.31 9.30
C THR A 330 7.16 32.79 8.71
N LEU A 331 7.07 32.64 7.38
CA LEU A 331 5.87 32.09 6.73
C LEU A 331 5.70 30.60 7.02
N LEU A 332 6.76 29.79 6.91
CA LEU A 332 6.74 28.35 7.17
C LEU A 332 6.28 28.02 8.59
N LYS A 333 6.71 28.79 9.60
CA LYS A 333 6.25 28.64 10.99
C LYS A 333 4.74 28.76 11.14
N THR A 334 4.05 29.53 10.29
CA THR A 334 2.58 29.70 10.37
C THR A 334 1.79 28.43 10.03
N ILE A 335 2.45 27.47 9.36
CA ILE A 335 1.93 26.15 9.02
C ILE A 335 2.69 25.03 9.75
N GLY A 336 3.51 25.38 10.75
CA GLY A 336 4.19 24.42 11.63
C GLY A 336 5.52 23.87 11.11
N ILE A 337 6.04 24.34 9.97
CA ILE A 337 7.36 23.93 9.47
C ILE A 337 8.43 24.79 10.11
N GLU A 338 9.28 24.18 10.94
CA GLU A 338 10.47 24.84 11.52
C GLU A 338 11.68 24.72 10.61
N GLU A 339 11.92 23.51 10.09
CA GLU A 339 13.03 23.16 9.22
C GLU A 339 12.57 22.19 8.12
N TRP A 340 13.27 22.16 6.99
CA TRP A 340 13.03 21.18 5.92
C TRP A 340 14.29 20.35 5.69
N TYR A 341 14.21 19.07 6.05
CA TYR A 341 15.34 18.14 6.00
C TYR A 341 15.54 17.57 4.61
N VAL A 342 16.81 17.42 4.20
CA VAL A 342 17.19 16.97 2.85
C VAL A 342 18.30 15.93 2.93
N PRO A 343 18.11 14.72 2.37
CA PRO A 343 19.15 13.73 2.20
C PRO A 343 19.94 14.00 0.92
N HIS A 344 20.83 15.00 0.92
CA HIS A 344 21.61 15.30 -0.29
C HIS A 344 22.52 14.10 -0.66
N PRO A 345 22.57 13.64 -1.93
CA PRO A 345 23.31 12.43 -2.32
C PRO A 345 24.81 12.44 -2.01
N GLU A 346 25.42 13.63 -1.99
CA GLU A 346 26.83 13.82 -1.62
C GLU A 346 27.08 13.80 -0.10
N ASN A 347 26.03 13.78 0.73
CA ASN A 347 26.16 13.60 2.17
C ASN A 347 26.22 12.09 2.48
N PRO A 348 27.35 11.54 2.96
CA PRO A 348 27.50 10.10 3.18
C PRO A 348 26.52 9.54 4.22
N ASP A 349 26.09 10.37 5.16
CA ASP A 349 25.14 9.97 6.22
C ASP A 349 23.69 9.85 5.70
N ALA A 350 23.39 10.38 4.51
CA ALA A 350 22.05 10.35 3.90
C ALA A 350 21.70 8.99 3.26
N ARG A 351 22.63 8.02 3.22
CA ARG A 351 22.41 6.71 2.58
C ARG A 351 21.25 5.94 3.19
N ILE A 352 21.05 6.02 4.50
CA ILE A 352 19.91 5.40 5.19
C ILE A 352 18.60 6.05 4.72
N ALA A 353 18.54 7.37 4.70
CA ALA A 353 17.36 8.11 4.22
C ALA A 353 17.01 7.75 2.77
N HIS A 354 18.00 7.58 1.89
CA HIS A 354 17.75 7.15 0.51
C HIS A 354 17.19 5.73 0.40
N ALA A 355 17.54 4.80 1.30
CA ALA A 355 16.89 3.49 1.35
C ALA A 355 15.41 3.63 1.77
N VAL A 356 15.12 4.48 2.77
CA VAL A 356 13.75 4.79 3.20
C VAL A 356 12.95 5.43 2.08
N ILE A 357 13.50 6.45 1.39
CA ILE A 357 12.84 7.13 0.27
C ILE A 357 12.58 6.15 -0.88
N ALA A 358 13.53 5.26 -1.20
CA ALA A 358 13.33 4.26 -2.23
C ALA A 358 12.20 3.28 -1.88
N GLY A 359 12.11 2.86 -0.62
CA GLY A 359 11.02 2.01 -0.13
C GLY A 359 9.66 2.71 -0.16
N ASP A 360 9.56 3.91 0.40
CA ASP A 360 8.32 4.71 0.39
C ASP A 360 7.88 5.05 -1.04
N HIS A 361 8.82 5.46 -1.89
CA HIS A 361 8.56 5.66 -3.32
C HIS A 361 8.01 4.40 -3.98
N SER A 362 8.59 3.24 -3.65
CA SER A 362 8.17 1.99 -4.26
C SER A 362 6.73 1.66 -3.91
N ILE A 363 6.41 1.66 -2.61
CA ILE A 363 5.06 1.34 -2.17
C ILE A 363 4.05 2.38 -2.63
N ASN A 364 4.38 3.67 -2.66
CA ASN A 364 3.42 4.69 -3.10
C ASN A 364 3.16 4.70 -4.62
N TYR A 365 4.19 4.49 -5.45
CA TYR A 365 4.11 4.88 -6.87
C TYR A 365 4.46 3.77 -7.86
N ASN A 366 4.90 2.60 -7.40
CA ASN A 366 5.25 1.52 -8.30
C ASN A 366 4.94 0.12 -7.76
N HIS A 367 4.02 0.04 -6.79
CA HIS A 367 3.49 -1.20 -6.22
C HIS A 367 1.95 -1.22 -6.31
N PRO A 368 1.28 -2.37 -6.48
CA PRO A 368 -0.18 -2.42 -6.53
C PRO A 368 -0.88 -1.87 -5.28
N GLU A 369 -0.30 -2.04 -4.07
CA GLU A 369 -0.84 -1.40 -2.85
C GLU A 369 -0.81 0.13 -2.94
N GLY A 370 0.21 0.73 -3.59
CA GLY A 370 0.28 2.18 -3.81
C GLY A 370 -0.80 2.70 -4.71
N PHE A 371 -1.06 1.99 -5.80
CA PHE A 371 -2.15 2.32 -6.70
C PHE A 371 -3.51 2.14 -6.00
N ALA A 372 -3.65 1.12 -5.16
CA ALA A 372 -4.84 0.96 -4.32
C ALA A 372 -4.99 2.14 -3.33
N LYS A 373 -3.91 2.54 -2.65
CA LYS A 373 -3.87 3.72 -1.76
C LYS A 373 -4.24 5.00 -2.50
N ILE A 374 -3.74 5.22 -3.72
CA ILE A 374 -4.04 6.40 -4.52
C ILE A 374 -5.49 6.39 -5.02
N ALA A 375 -5.99 5.24 -5.46
CA ALA A 375 -7.41 5.07 -5.78
C ALA A 375 -8.30 5.40 -4.59
N LEU A 376 -7.85 5.15 -3.35
CA LEU A 376 -8.57 5.51 -2.14
C LEU A 376 -8.52 6.99 -1.79
N LEU A 377 -7.34 7.58 -1.95
CA LEU A 377 -7.08 8.98 -1.62
C LEU A 377 -7.62 9.95 -2.66
N ARG A 378 -8.01 9.48 -3.85
CA ARG A 378 -8.51 10.31 -4.94
C ARG A 378 -9.86 9.82 -5.43
N GLY A 379 -10.87 10.68 -5.44
CA GLY A 379 -12.23 10.32 -5.86
C GLY A 379 -13.32 10.85 -4.93
N PRO A 380 -14.47 10.17 -4.81
CA PRO A 380 -15.55 10.59 -3.91
C PRO A 380 -15.09 10.63 -2.44
N ASP A 381 -15.64 11.55 -1.66
CA ASP A 381 -15.35 11.73 -0.22
C ASP A 381 -13.90 12.09 0.18
N THR A 382 -13.12 12.62 -0.77
CA THR A 382 -11.75 13.12 -0.50
C THR A 382 -11.74 14.64 -0.38
N GLU A 383 -10.61 15.29 -0.11
CA GLU A 383 -10.49 16.75 -0.25
C GLU A 383 -10.60 17.19 -1.72
N SER A 384 -11.02 18.44 -1.98
CA SER A 384 -11.25 18.94 -3.35
C SER A 384 -10.04 18.88 -4.27
N ILE A 385 -8.83 18.93 -3.72
CA ILE A 385 -7.58 18.77 -4.48
C ILE A 385 -7.32 17.34 -4.97
N PHE A 386 -8.09 16.37 -4.48
CA PHE A 386 -8.00 14.95 -4.82
C PHE A 386 -9.24 14.42 -5.56
N GLU A 387 -10.18 15.28 -5.94
CA GLU A 387 -11.37 14.92 -6.70
C GLU A 387 -11.03 14.69 -8.18
N ASP A 388 -10.67 13.45 -8.53
CA ASP A 388 -10.40 13.09 -9.92
C ASP A 388 -11.68 12.80 -10.71
N PRO A 389 -11.72 13.11 -12.01
CA PRO A 389 -12.94 12.90 -12.80
C PRO A 389 -13.30 11.42 -12.97
N THR A 390 -12.32 10.51 -13.05
CA THR A 390 -12.55 9.07 -13.13
C THR A 390 -11.49 8.28 -12.37
N ILE A 391 -11.78 7.02 -12.06
CA ILE A 391 -10.82 6.10 -11.46
C ILE A 391 -9.56 5.92 -12.31
N HIS A 392 -9.66 6.01 -13.65
CA HIS A 392 -8.49 5.98 -14.52
C HIS A 392 -7.57 7.18 -14.29
N HIS A 393 -8.13 8.37 -14.05
CA HIS A 393 -7.32 9.56 -13.72
C HIS A 393 -6.64 9.39 -12.37
N SER A 394 -7.30 8.74 -11.40
CA SER A 394 -6.66 8.39 -10.12
C SER A 394 -5.47 7.46 -10.30
N LEU A 395 -5.60 6.42 -11.12
CA LEU A 395 -4.49 5.51 -11.41
C LEU A 395 -3.38 6.19 -12.26
N GLU A 396 -3.74 7.09 -13.17
CA GLU A 396 -2.76 7.86 -13.94
C GLU A 396 -2.00 8.86 -13.06
N SER A 397 -2.66 9.46 -12.07
CA SER A 397 -2.02 10.38 -11.13
C SER A 397 -0.88 9.70 -10.35
N ALA A 398 -1.00 8.40 -10.05
CA ALA A 398 0.06 7.61 -9.46
C ALA A 398 1.32 7.56 -10.34
N VAL A 399 1.14 7.46 -11.66
CA VAL A 399 2.23 7.46 -12.64
C VAL A 399 2.87 8.85 -12.75
N GLN A 400 2.08 9.92 -12.64
CA GLN A 400 2.62 11.28 -12.62
C GLN A 400 3.44 11.53 -11.35
N SER A 401 2.94 11.10 -10.18
CA SER A 401 3.67 11.16 -8.92
C SER A 401 4.92 10.27 -8.92
N PHE A 402 4.90 9.12 -9.61
CA PHE A 402 6.10 8.33 -9.85
C PHE A 402 7.18 9.17 -10.52
N ALA A 403 6.87 9.84 -11.64
CA ALA A 403 7.86 10.60 -12.40
C ALA A 403 8.48 11.74 -11.59
N ASP A 404 7.67 12.44 -10.79
CA ASP A 404 8.17 13.49 -9.91
C ASP A 404 9.04 12.93 -8.78
N SER A 405 8.57 11.88 -8.10
CA SER A 405 9.30 11.23 -7.02
C SER A 405 10.61 10.57 -7.51
N PHE A 406 10.63 10.05 -8.74
CA PHE A 406 11.81 9.41 -9.35
C PHE A 406 13.00 10.37 -9.46
N LYS A 407 12.77 11.69 -9.55
CA LYS A 407 13.83 12.71 -9.63
C LYS A 407 14.77 12.71 -8.42
N VAL A 408 14.28 12.27 -7.25
CA VAL A 408 15.06 12.24 -6.01
C VAL A 408 15.55 10.83 -5.64
N ILE A 409 15.24 9.83 -6.47
CA ILE A 409 15.69 8.45 -6.29
C ILE A 409 17.13 8.32 -6.78
N ARG A 410 17.98 7.76 -5.93
CA ARG A 410 19.39 7.50 -6.23
C ARG A 410 19.54 6.58 -7.46
N PRO A 411 20.47 6.87 -8.39
CA PRO A 411 20.67 6.06 -9.59
C PRO A 411 20.84 4.57 -9.30
N GLU A 412 21.51 4.21 -8.20
CA GLU A 412 21.77 2.82 -7.84
C GLU A 412 20.50 1.99 -7.63
N VAL A 413 19.42 2.62 -7.13
CA VAL A 413 18.15 1.95 -6.79
C VAL A 413 17.03 2.24 -7.79
N GLN A 414 17.28 3.06 -8.82
CA GLN A 414 16.29 3.34 -9.86
C GLN A 414 15.82 2.09 -10.61
N GLY A 415 16.68 1.07 -10.73
CA GLY A 415 16.32 -0.23 -11.32
C GLY A 415 15.19 -0.93 -10.56
N LEU A 416 15.18 -0.85 -9.22
CA LEU A 416 14.11 -1.40 -8.38
C LEU A 416 12.77 -0.70 -8.69
N ALA A 417 12.79 0.63 -8.73
CA ALA A 417 11.60 1.43 -9.02
C ALA A 417 11.01 1.16 -10.41
N LEU A 418 11.87 1.05 -11.45
CA LEU A 418 11.43 0.74 -12.80
C LEU A 418 10.88 -0.69 -12.94
N LYS A 419 11.49 -1.67 -12.24
CA LYS A 419 10.98 -3.05 -12.19
C LYS A 419 9.60 -3.10 -11.54
N GLY A 420 9.43 -2.45 -10.38
CA GLY A 420 8.14 -2.30 -9.72
C GLY A 420 7.08 -1.67 -10.64
N LEU A 421 7.43 -0.58 -11.33
CA LEU A 421 6.47 0.15 -12.16
C LEU A 421 5.97 -0.70 -13.33
N ARG A 422 6.87 -1.46 -13.97
CA ARG A 422 6.47 -2.39 -15.05
C ARG A 422 5.48 -3.44 -14.55
N ARG A 423 5.79 -4.11 -13.44
CA ARG A 423 4.89 -5.09 -12.81
C ARG A 423 3.53 -4.46 -12.50
N THR A 424 3.55 -3.29 -11.87
CA THR A 424 2.31 -2.60 -11.43
C THR A 424 1.47 -2.12 -12.60
N LYS A 425 2.08 -1.69 -13.72
CA LYS A 425 1.33 -1.35 -14.94
C LYS A 425 0.59 -2.56 -15.50
N THR A 426 1.22 -3.72 -15.58
CA THR A 426 0.54 -4.97 -16.01
C THR A 426 -0.59 -5.35 -15.07
N ALA A 427 -0.39 -5.22 -13.75
CA ALA A 427 -1.45 -5.43 -12.77
C ALA A 427 -2.63 -4.46 -12.99
N VAL A 428 -2.37 -3.17 -13.19
CA VAL A 428 -3.39 -2.18 -13.49
C VAL A 428 -4.14 -2.52 -14.79
N GLU A 429 -3.45 -2.94 -15.85
CA GLU A 429 -4.07 -3.37 -17.10
C GLU A 429 -5.01 -4.56 -16.91
N ARG A 430 -4.62 -5.57 -16.11
CA ARG A 430 -5.50 -6.68 -15.73
C ARG A 430 -6.73 -6.21 -14.96
N VAL A 431 -6.56 -5.39 -13.92
CA VAL A 431 -7.66 -4.84 -13.13
C VAL A 431 -8.63 -4.06 -14.02
N ILE A 432 -8.12 -3.21 -14.92
CA ILE A 432 -8.96 -2.46 -15.87
C ILE A 432 -9.68 -3.42 -16.82
N SER A 433 -9.02 -4.45 -17.33
CA SER A 433 -9.65 -5.45 -18.20
C SER A 433 -10.83 -6.16 -17.52
N VAL A 434 -10.64 -6.61 -16.27
CA VAL A 434 -11.70 -7.23 -15.46
C VAL A 434 -12.85 -6.24 -15.21
N MET A 435 -12.53 -5.00 -14.85
CA MET A 435 -13.53 -3.95 -14.61
C MET A 435 -14.35 -3.61 -15.87
N VAL A 436 -13.70 -3.58 -17.05
CA VAL A 436 -14.36 -3.40 -18.33
C VAL A 436 -15.40 -4.50 -18.55
N GLU A 437 -15.04 -5.77 -18.33
CA GLU A 437 -15.96 -6.90 -18.51
C GLU A 437 -17.06 -6.95 -17.45
N LEU A 438 -16.73 -6.60 -16.20
CA LEU A 438 -17.68 -6.53 -15.09
C LEU A 438 -18.81 -5.55 -15.41
N PHE A 439 -18.49 -4.39 -15.97
CA PHE A 439 -19.50 -3.37 -16.30
C PHE A 439 -20.10 -3.52 -17.70
N ASN A 440 -19.37 -4.08 -18.68
CA ASN A 440 -19.92 -4.38 -20.02
C ASN A 440 -21.03 -5.45 -19.98
N GLY A 441 -20.97 -6.39 -19.02
CA GLY A 441 -21.95 -7.47 -18.87
C GLY A 441 -23.30 -7.04 -18.28
N ILE A 442 -23.53 -5.74 -18.05
CA ILE A 442 -24.67 -5.26 -17.27
C ILE A 442 -25.74 -4.69 -18.21
N THR A 443 -26.86 -5.41 -18.33
CA THR A 443 -28.03 -4.90 -19.05
C THR A 443 -28.66 -3.73 -18.29
N VAL A 444 -28.92 -2.62 -18.99
CA VAL A 444 -29.63 -1.45 -18.43
C VAL A 444 -31.13 -1.77 -18.36
N GLY A 445 -31.68 -1.84 -17.15
CA GLY A 445 -33.09 -2.18 -16.91
C GLY A 445 -33.27 -3.05 -15.65
N PRO A 446 -34.52 -3.38 -15.26
CA PRO A 446 -34.76 -4.33 -14.17
C PRO A 446 -34.15 -5.69 -14.54
N LYS A 447 -33.21 -6.16 -13.72
CA LYS A 447 -32.57 -7.48 -13.88
C LYS A 447 -33.50 -8.61 -13.39
N PRO A 448 -33.28 -9.85 -13.86
CA PRO A 448 -33.95 -11.03 -13.31
C PRO A 448 -33.68 -11.17 -11.80
N ASP A 449 -34.58 -11.82 -11.08
CA ASP A 449 -34.62 -11.94 -9.61
C ASP A 449 -33.35 -12.55 -8.94
N THR A 450 -32.34 -12.96 -9.72
CA THR A 450 -31.21 -13.81 -9.29
C THR A 450 -29.84 -13.26 -9.68
N PHE A 451 -29.57 -11.96 -9.52
CA PHE A 451 -28.20 -11.44 -9.66
C PHE A 451 -27.30 -12.01 -8.55
N CYS A 452 -26.13 -12.53 -8.92
CA CYS A 452 -25.07 -12.94 -8.01
C CYS A 452 -23.78 -12.24 -8.39
N GLY A 453 -23.26 -11.39 -7.52
CA GLY A 453 -22.05 -10.61 -7.70
C GLY A 453 -20.82 -11.49 -7.84
N HIS A 454 -20.76 -12.62 -7.13
CA HIS A 454 -19.66 -13.58 -7.24
C HIS A 454 -19.57 -14.19 -8.64
N THR A 455 -20.68 -14.72 -9.18
CA THR A 455 -20.72 -15.22 -10.55
C THR A 455 -20.41 -14.13 -11.59
N ALA A 456 -20.83 -12.88 -11.32
CA ALA A 456 -20.54 -11.75 -12.20
C ALA A 456 -19.05 -11.44 -12.30
N ILE A 457 -18.31 -11.46 -11.17
CA ILE A 457 -16.87 -11.22 -11.19
C ILE A 457 -16.09 -12.39 -11.79
N GLU A 458 -16.47 -13.64 -11.51
CA GLU A 458 -15.85 -14.81 -12.16
C GLU A 458 -16.02 -14.76 -13.67
N THR A 459 -17.23 -14.49 -14.15
CA THR A 459 -17.52 -14.35 -15.59
C THR A 459 -16.73 -13.19 -16.21
N ALA A 460 -16.53 -12.09 -15.47
CA ALA A 460 -15.75 -10.95 -15.96
C ALA A 460 -14.27 -11.30 -16.11
N ILE A 461 -13.70 -12.04 -15.16
CA ILE A 461 -12.32 -12.53 -15.21
C ILE A 461 -12.13 -13.48 -16.39
N ASP A 462 -13.00 -14.46 -16.57
CA ASP A 462 -12.93 -15.40 -17.71
C ASP A 462 -12.94 -14.66 -19.05
N ARG A 463 -13.82 -13.67 -19.20
CA ARG A 463 -13.88 -12.84 -20.43
C ARG A 463 -12.65 -11.96 -20.61
N ALA A 464 -12.10 -11.43 -19.52
CA ALA A 464 -10.87 -10.64 -19.56
C ALA A 464 -9.69 -11.52 -19.99
N HIS A 465 -9.59 -12.74 -19.47
CA HIS A 465 -8.62 -13.75 -19.89
C HIS A 465 -8.74 -14.10 -21.37
N ASP A 466 -9.96 -14.35 -21.85
CA ASP A 466 -10.22 -14.69 -23.25
C ASP A 466 -9.88 -13.54 -24.22
N LYS A 467 -10.13 -12.29 -23.81
CA LYS A 467 -9.89 -11.10 -24.64
C LYS A 467 -8.45 -10.62 -24.64
N HIS A 468 -7.73 -10.85 -23.54
CA HIS A 468 -6.37 -10.36 -23.31
C HIS A 468 -5.45 -11.47 -22.80
N PRO A 469 -5.31 -12.60 -23.51
CA PRO A 469 -4.54 -13.74 -23.03
C PRO A 469 -3.06 -13.41 -22.75
N GLU A 470 -2.52 -12.37 -23.39
CA GLU A 470 -1.15 -11.87 -23.17
C GLU A 470 -0.92 -11.33 -21.75
N LEU A 471 -1.95 -10.90 -21.04
CA LEU A 471 -1.85 -10.39 -19.67
C LEU A 471 -1.83 -11.51 -18.61
N TYR A 472 -2.19 -12.74 -19.01
CA TYR A 472 -2.44 -13.88 -18.11
C TYR A 472 -1.60 -15.11 -18.43
N THR A 473 -0.43 -14.92 -19.04
CA THR A 473 0.51 -16.04 -19.27
C THR A 473 1.00 -16.61 -17.94
N ALA A 474 1.39 -17.89 -17.92
CA ALA A 474 1.97 -18.50 -16.71
C ALA A 474 3.19 -17.74 -16.19
N GLU A 475 3.95 -17.12 -17.10
CA GLU A 475 5.10 -16.26 -16.81
C GLU A 475 4.69 -14.92 -16.16
N ALA A 476 3.49 -14.41 -16.47
CA ALA A 476 2.94 -13.16 -15.95
C ALA A 476 2.04 -13.34 -14.71
N CYS A 477 1.67 -14.58 -14.37
CA CYS A 477 0.69 -14.92 -13.35
C CYS A 477 1.09 -16.11 -12.45
N ALA A 478 2.29 -16.08 -11.86
CA ALA A 478 2.65 -17.06 -10.84
C ALA A 478 1.96 -16.73 -9.51
N LEU A 479 1.35 -17.76 -8.91
CA LEU A 479 0.63 -17.72 -7.63
C LEU A 479 1.10 -18.88 -6.74
N SER A 480 1.30 -18.61 -5.45
CA SER A 480 1.41 -19.65 -4.43
C SER A 480 0.02 -20.08 -3.96
N ASP A 481 -0.11 -21.23 -3.29
CA ASP A 481 -1.38 -21.69 -2.70
C ASP A 481 -2.00 -20.63 -1.76
N HIS A 482 -1.16 -19.98 -0.97
CA HIS A 482 -1.59 -18.88 -0.10
C HIS A 482 -2.03 -17.66 -0.92
N GLY A 483 -1.29 -17.30 -1.97
CA GLY A 483 -1.67 -16.23 -2.90
C GLY A 483 -3.03 -16.50 -3.56
N SER A 484 -3.29 -17.72 -4.03
CA SER A 484 -4.58 -18.13 -4.58
C SER A 484 -5.72 -17.91 -3.60
N THR A 485 -5.52 -18.25 -2.32
CA THR A 485 -6.51 -18.02 -1.25
C THR A 485 -6.81 -16.52 -1.07
N GLN A 486 -5.79 -15.67 -1.14
CA GLN A 486 -5.95 -14.22 -0.97
C GLN A 486 -6.64 -13.58 -2.18
N VAL A 487 -6.31 -14.02 -3.39
CA VAL A 487 -7.02 -13.62 -4.61
C VAL A 487 -8.49 -14.01 -4.50
N GLU A 488 -8.80 -15.25 -4.14
CA GLU A 488 -10.19 -15.72 -3.96
C GLU A 488 -10.97 -14.86 -2.94
N ARG A 489 -10.35 -14.54 -1.79
CA ARG A 489 -10.96 -13.64 -0.79
C ARG A 489 -11.31 -12.27 -1.36
N ALA A 490 -10.40 -11.68 -2.15
CA ALA A 490 -10.66 -10.39 -2.81
C ALA A 490 -11.82 -10.50 -3.81
N LEU A 491 -11.89 -11.60 -4.58
CA LEU A 491 -13.00 -11.82 -5.52
C LEU A 491 -14.34 -12.01 -4.80
N VAL A 492 -14.36 -12.73 -3.68
CA VAL A 492 -15.55 -12.84 -2.82
C VAL A 492 -15.97 -11.45 -2.29
N ARG A 493 -15.01 -10.62 -1.90
CA ARG A 493 -15.29 -9.25 -1.44
C ARG A 493 -15.89 -8.38 -2.55
N VAL A 494 -15.33 -8.43 -3.75
CA VAL A 494 -15.87 -7.74 -4.94
C VAL A 494 -17.30 -8.22 -5.23
N GLY A 495 -17.54 -9.54 -5.21
CA GLY A 495 -18.89 -10.09 -5.38
C GLY A 495 -19.87 -9.57 -4.33
N THR A 496 -19.44 -9.49 -3.07
CA THR A 496 -20.25 -8.95 -1.96
C THR A 496 -20.59 -7.48 -2.17
N ILE A 497 -19.62 -6.65 -2.60
CA ILE A 497 -19.85 -5.23 -2.90
C ILE A 497 -20.95 -5.08 -3.96
N MET A 498 -20.89 -5.88 -5.02
CA MET A 498 -21.89 -5.86 -6.09
C MET A 498 -23.26 -6.34 -5.59
N ASP A 499 -23.32 -7.42 -4.82
CA ASP A 499 -24.57 -7.93 -4.25
C ASP A 499 -25.24 -6.92 -3.33
N ASP A 500 -24.49 -6.28 -2.44
CA ASP A 500 -25.01 -5.31 -1.49
C ASP A 500 -25.54 -4.06 -2.19
N TRP A 501 -24.86 -3.61 -3.25
CA TRP A 501 -25.36 -2.55 -4.12
C TRP A 501 -26.69 -2.95 -4.77
N TYR A 502 -26.76 -4.12 -5.42
CA TYR A 502 -27.97 -4.55 -6.12
C TYR A 502 -29.14 -4.82 -5.17
N LYS A 503 -28.90 -5.35 -3.96
CA LYS A 503 -29.94 -5.51 -2.94
C LYS A 503 -30.60 -4.18 -2.59
N THR A 504 -29.79 -3.13 -2.45
CA THR A 504 -30.20 -1.80 -1.98
C THR A 504 -30.78 -0.93 -3.11
N HIS A 505 -30.08 -0.85 -4.25
CA HIS A 505 -30.36 0.13 -5.31
C HIS A 505 -30.97 -0.48 -6.57
N LYS A 506 -31.02 -1.82 -6.69
CA LYS A 506 -31.61 -2.61 -7.80
C LYS A 506 -30.94 -2.46 -9.17
N ASN A 507 -30.28 -1.35 -9.46
CA ASN A 507 -29.57 -1.12 -10.70
C ASN A 507 -28.27 -0.32 -10.50
N ILE A 508 -27.40 -0.36 -11.51
CA ILE A 508 -26.22 0.51 -11.58
C ILE A 508 -26.61 1.80 -12.28
N PRO A 509 -26.20 2.98 -11.77
CA PRO A 509 -26.72 4.27 -12.22
C PRO A 509 -25.99 4.79 -13.48
N PHE A 510 -26.11 4.07 -14.60
CA PHE A 510 -25.64 4.57 -15.90
C PHE A 510 -26.38 5.85 -16.31
N ASN A 511 -25.69 6.72 -17.05
CA ASN A 511 -26.32 7.86 -17.71
C ASN A 511 -27.39 7.36 -18.69
N PRO A 512 -28.54 8.04 -18.78
CA PRO A 512 -29.55 7.73 -19.78
C PRO A 512 -28.93 7.79 -21.18
N LYS A 513 -29.19 6.78 -22.01
CA LYS A 513 -28.82 6.83 -23.42
C LYS A 513 -29.62 7.95 -24.10
N ALA A 514 -28.95 8.76 -24.91
CA ALA A 514 -29.65 9.68 -25.79
C ALA A 514 -30.47 8.85 -26.79
N SER A 515 -31.75 9.19 -26.99
CA SER A 515 -32.68 8.48 -27.87
C SER A 515 -32.20 8.37 -29.32
N ASP A 516 -31.25 9.22 -29.70
CA ASP A 516 -30.84 9.43 -31.10
C ASP A 516 -29.55 8.68 -31.46
N PHE A 517 -28.91 8.00 -30.49
CA PHE A 517 -27.67 7.27 -30.70
C PHE A 517 -27.81 5.80 -30.26
N ASP A 518 -27.68 4.90 -31.23
CA ASP A 518 -27.62 3.46 -31.02
C ASP A 518 -26.20 3.07 -30.56
N GLU A 519 -25.77 3.55 -29.39
CA GLU A 519 -24.49 3.17 -28.80
C GLU A 519 -24.58 1.74 -28.25
N PRO A 520 -23.76 0.78 -28.73
CA PRO A 520 -23.70 -0.56 -28.16
C PRO A 520 -23.15 -0.52 -26.73
N GLY A 521 -23.67 -1.38 -25.85
CA GLY A 521 -23.25 -1.47 -24.44
C GLY A 521 -24.16 -0.73 -23.45
N PRO A 522 -23.80 -0.65 -22.16
CA PRO A 522 -24.66 -0.14 -21.09
C PRO A 522 -24.73 1.40 -20.99
N GLY A 523 -23.99 2.14 -21.81
CA GLY A 523 -23.91 3.61 -21.76
C GLY A 523 -22.77 4.12 -20.86
N LYS A 524 -22.80 5.42 -20.55
CA LYS A 524 -21.76 6.11 -19.76
C LYS A 524 -21.99 5.91 -18.27
N LEU A 525 -20.96 5.55 -17.52
CA LEU A 525 -20.96 5.34 -16.08
C LEU A 525 -19.99 6.35 -15.43
N PRO A 526 -20.50 7.33 -14.66
CA PRO A 526 -19.65 8.31 -13.98
C PRO A 526 -18.63 7.67 -13.07
N PHE A 527 -17.47 8.32 -12.99
CA PHE A 527 -16.26 7.85 -12.31
C PHE A 527 -15.59 6.60 -12.93
N TRP A 528 -16.26 5.87 -13.82
CA TRP A 528 -15.65 4.81 -14.62
C TRP A 528 -15.19 5.36 -15.97
N ASN A 529 -16.10 5.49 -16.94
CA ASN A 529 -15.80 5.86 -18.32
C ASN A 529 -16.26 7.28 -18.70
N CYS A 530 -16.81 8.04 -17.76
CA CYS A 530 -17.06 9.47 -17.91
C CYS A 530 -16.87 10.23 -16.59
N PRO A 531 -16.64 11.56 -16.62
CA PRO A 531 -16.40 12.35 -15.43
C PRO A 531 -17.53 12.26 -14.40
N LEU A 532 -17.17 12.15 -13.11
CA LEU A 532 -18.07 12.28 -11.98
C LEU A 532 -18.41 13.75 -11.71
N LYS A 533 -19.68 14.03 -11.41
CA LYS A 533 -20.07 15.32 -10.83
C LYS A 533 -19.91 15.23 -9.31
N TYR A 534 -19.03 16.06 -8.77
CA TYR A 534 -18.84 16.17 -7.32
C TYR A 534 -19.90 17.10 -6.70
N PRO A 535 -20.33 16.81 -5.46
CA PRO A 535 -21.17 17.73 -4.70
C PRO A 535 -20.45 19.07 -4.49
N GLU A 536 -21.21 20.14 -4.35
CA GLU A 536 -20.66 21.41 -3.90
C GLU A 536 -20.15 21.28 -2.46
N ARG A 537 -19.34 22.25 -2.01
CA ARG A 537 -18.82 22.28 -0.64
C ARG A 537 -19.35 23.48 0.11
N ASN A 538 -19.75 23.23 1.36
CA ASN A 538 -20.14 24.27 2.31
C ASN A 538 -18.93 25.11 2.74
N ASP A 539 -19.18 26.22 3.43
CA ASP A 539 -18.13 27.13 3.95
C ASP A 539 -17.12 26.43 4.88
N ASP A 540 -17.51 25.34 5.53
CA ASP A 540 -16.66 24.53 6.39
C ASP A 540 -15.89 23.43 5.63
N GLY A 541 -16.08 23.34 4.30
CA GLY A 541 -15.47 22.35 3.41
C GLY A 541 -16.17 21.00 3.36
N SER A 542 -17.27 20.80 4.10
CA SER A 542 -18.09 19.58 4.02
C SER A 542 -18.82 19.48 2.68
N LEU A 543 -19.11 18.25 2.24
CA LEU A 543 -19.85 18.00 1.00
C LEU A 543 -21.34 18.32 1.18
N ASP A 544 -21.89 19.13 0.28
CA ASP A 544 -23.32 19.39 0.16
C ASP A 544 -23.95 18.39 -0.82
N LEU A 545 -24.38 17.24 -0.31
CA LEU A 545 -25.02 16.20 -1.12
C LEU A 545 -26.36 16.65 -1.72
N GLU A 546 -27.00 17.69 -1.18
CA GLU A 546 -28.26 18.24 -1.71
C GLU A 546 -28.05 19.00 -3.03
N SER A 547 -26.80 19.36 -3.36
CA SER A 547 -26.43 19.97 -4.63
C SER A 547 -26.54 19.01 -5.83
N LEU A 548 -26.75 17.72 -5.58
CA LEU A 548 -26.86 16.68 -6.61
C LEU A 548 -28.33 16.29 -6.86
N SER A 549 -28.68 16.05 -8.12
CA SER A 549 -29.94 15.38 -8.46
C SER A 549 -29.96 13.94 -7.93
N GLU A 550 -31.13 13.31 -7.85
CA GLU A 550 -31.24 11.92 -7.35
C GLU A 550 -30.35 10.93 -8.13
N LEU A 551 -30.26 11.08 -9.46
CA LEU A 551 -29.38 10.25 -10.28
C LEU A 551 -27.90 10.54 -9.98
N GLU A 552 -27.52 11.81 -9.91
CA GLU A 552 -26.13 12.21 -9.63
C GLU A 552 -25.69 11.76 -8.23
N LEU A 553 -26.57 11.79 -7.23
CA LEU A 553 -26.30 11.27 -5.90
C LEU A 553 -26.06 9.74 -5.95
N LYS A 554 -26.91 8.99 -6.66
CA LYS A 554 -26.68 7.53 -6.84
C LYS A 554 -25.36 7.26 -7.57
N GLN A 555 -25.00 8.08 -8.56
CA GLN A 555 -23.74 7.97 -9.28
C GLN A 555 -22.53 8.25 -8.39
N PHE A 556 -22.62 9.27 -7.54
CA PHE A 556 -21.61 9.60 -6.53
C PHE A 556 -21.41 8.44 -5.55
N LEU A 557 -22.49 7.89 -5.00
CA LEU A 557 -22.43 6.73 -4.10
C LEU A 557 -21.89 5.48 -4.80
N PHE A 558 -22.21 5.27 -6.08
CA PHE A 558 -21.66 4.13 -6.84
C PHE A 558 -20.18 4.30 -7.19
N ALA A 559 -19.69 5.54 -7.33
CA ALA A 559 -18.29 5.84 -7.54
C ALA A 559 -17.41 5.30 -6.39
N GLU A 560 -17.91 5.33 -5.16
CA GLU A 560 -17.25 4.68 -4.02
C GLU A 560 -17.13 3.17 -4.21
N LYS A 561 -18.14 2.53 -4.82
CA LYS A 561 -18.11 1.08 -5.08
C LYS A 561 -17.16 0.72 -6.21
N ILE A 562 -17.09 1.54 -7.27
CA ILE A 562 -16.05 1.42 -8.31
C ILE A 562 -14.66 1.46 -7.66
N ARG A 563 -14.44 2.43 -6.76
CA ARG A 563 -13.19 2.57 -6.02
C ARG A 563 -12.88 1.36 -5.14
N GLU A 564 -13.84 0.91 -4.33
CA GLU A 564 -13.69 -0.28 -3.48
C GLU A 564 -13.32 -1.52 -4.31
N ILE A 565 -13.97 -1.75 -5.45
CA ILE A 565 -13.67 -2.89 -6.33
C ILE A 565 -12.25 -2.81 -6.87
N VAL A 566 -11.83 -1.65 -7.40
CA VAL A 566 -10.47 -1.46 -7.93
C VAL A 566 -9.42 -1.70 -6.86
N VAL A 567 -9.67 -1.26 -5.63
CA VAL A 567 -8.77 -1.44 -4.49
C VAL A 567 -8.61 -2.90 -4.12
N GLU A 568 -9.71 -3.66 -4.05
CA GLU A 568 -9.65 -5.10 -3.76
C GLU A 568 -8.93 -5.87 -4.86
N LEU A 569 -9.19 -5.54 -6.13
CA LEU A 569 -8.52 -6.16 -7.27
C LEU A 569 -7.01 -5.83 -7.31
N LEU A 570 -6.61 -4.57 -7.09
CA LEU A 570 -5.20 -4.18 -6.99
C LEU A 570 -4.49 -4.83 -5.79
N ARG A 571 -5.21 -5.09 -4.70
CA ARG A 571 -4.68 -5.84 -3.56
C ARG A 571 -4.46 -7.31 -3.87
N ALA A 572 -5.36 -7.93 -4.61
CA ALA A 572 -5.19 -9.29 -5.11
C ALA A 572 -3.92 -9.41 -5.99
N GLU A 573 -3.67 -8.42 -6.84
CA GLU A 573 -2.50 -8.36 -7.74
C GLU A 573 -1.14 -8.35 -7.01
N GLN A 574 -1.09 -8.02 -5.72
CA GLN A 574 0.15 -8.12 -4.93
C GLN A 574 0.67 -9.56 -4.82
N TRP A 575 -0.23 -10.54 -4.90
CA TRP A 575 0.07 -11.96 -4.85
C TRP A 575 0.44 -12.56 -6.20
N ILE A 576 0.23 -11.81 -7.28
CA ILE A 576 0.53 -12.24 -8.64
C ILE A 576 1.93 -11.73 -9.00
N PHE A 577 2.84 -12.67 -9.23
CA PHE A 577 4.23 -12.39 -9.58
C PHE A 577 4.53 -12.79 -11.01
N ALA A 578 5.39 -12.01 -11.67
CA ALA A 578 6.00 -12.43 -12.92
C ALA A 578 7.25 -13.25 -12.61
N VAL A 579 7.40 -14.42 -13.20
CA VAL A 579 8.63 -15.21 -13.10
C VAL A 579 9.56 -14.73 -14.21
N GLU A 580 10.64 -14.05 -13.84
CA GLU A 580 11.70 -13.74 -14.80
C GLU A 580 12.46 -15.03 -15.14
N GLN A 581 12.57 -15.36 -16.43
CA GLN A 581 13.57 -16.31 -16.90
C GLN A 581 14.89 -15.54 -17.02
N ASP A 582 15.89 -15.91 -16.23
CA ASP A 582 17.27 -15.42 -16.37
C ASP A 582 17.90 -15.84 -17.71
#